data_AF-A0A392VPS2-F1
#
_entry.id   AF-A0A392VPS2-F1
#
_cell.length_a   1.000
_cell.length_b   1.000
_cell.length_c   1.000
_cell.angle_alpha   90.00
_cell.angle_beta   90.00
_cell.angle_gamma   90.00
#
_symmetry.space_group_name_H-M   'P 1'
#
loop_
_entity.id
_entity.type
_entity.pdbx_description
1 polymer ?
#
loop_
_entity_poly.entity_id
_entity_poly.type
_entity_poly.pdbx_seq_one_letter_code
_entity_poly.pdbx_strand_id
1 'polypeptide(L)' 'MQLANEQLQPYHGTLVGFSGEQVEVMGHITLLTTFGEDSHAKTIK' A
#
# COMPACT_ATOMS: atom_id res chain seq x y z
N MET A 1 -8.98 -4.51 11.34
CA MET A 1 -9.06 -3.04 11.42
C MET A 1 -9.40 -2.56 10.03
N GLN A 2 -10.47 -1.78 9.89
CA GLN A 2 -10.89 -1.20 8.62
C GLN A 2 -10.71 0.31 8.79
N LEU A 3 -9.82 0.91 8.00
CA LEU A 3 -9.73 2.37 7.93
C LEU A 3 -10.93 2.86 7.13
N ALA A 4 -11.56 3.93 7.61
CA ALA A 4 -12.65 4.54 6.85
C ALA A 4 -12.05 5.20 5.59
N ASN A 5 -12.78 5.20 4.47
CA ASN A 5 -12.28 5.76 3.22
C ASN A 5 -11.91 7.24 3.36
N GLU A 6 -12.58 7.96 4.27
CA GLU A 6 -12.31 9.36 4.59
C GLU A 6 -10.96 9.56 5.29
N GLN A 7 -10.37 8.49 5.84
CA GLN A 7 -9.05 8.49 6.48
C GLN A 7 -7.92 8.13 5.50
N LEU A 8 -8.26 7.61 4.32
CA LEU A 8 -7.27 7.28 3.29
C LEU A 8 -6.92 8.55 2.51
N GLN A 9 -5.65 8.96 2.58
CA GLN A 9 -5.13 10.06 1.78
C GLN A 9 -4.16 9.52 0.72
N PRO A 10 -4.24 10.00 -0.53
CA PRO A 10 -3.27 9.64 -1.55
C PRO A 10 -1.86 10.07 -1.13
N TYR A 11 -0.88 9.20 -1.38
CA TYR A 11 0.51 9.55 -1.19
C TYR A 11 1.04 10.27 -2.43
N HIS A 12 1.57 11.49 -2.23
CA HIS A 12 2.03 12.38 -3.30
C HIS A 12 3.56 12.51 -3.39
N GLY A 13 4.33 11.65 -2.72
CA GLY A 13 5.79 11.69 -2.73
C GLY A 13 6.41 10.69 -3.71
N THR A 14 7.72 10.51 -3.61
CA THR A 14 8.48 9.53 -4.39
C THR A 14 8.38 8.14 -3.76
N LEU A 15 8.09 7.12 -4.56
CA LEU A 15 8.14 5.74 -4.08
C LEU A 15 9.59 5.27 -4.05
N VAL A 16 9.99 4.67 -2.92
CA VAL A 16 11.32 4.07 -2.75
C VAL A 16 11.18 2.55 -2.78
N GLY A 17 11.78 1.91 -3.77
CA GLY A 17 11.80 0.44 -3.89
C GLY A 17 12.81 -0.20 -2.93
N PHE A 18 12.71 -1.52 -2.76
CA PHE A 18 13.59 -2.28 -1.85
C PHE A 18 15.08 -2.23 -2.22
N SER A 19 15.39 -1.98 -3.48
CA SER A 19 16.74 -1.74 -4.01
C SER A 19 17.26 -0.32 -3.77
N GLY A 20 16.42 0.58 -3.22
CA GLY A 20 16.69 2.01 -3.10
C GLY A 20 16.35 2.82 -4.36
N GLU A 21 15.76 2.20 -5.39
CA GLU A 21 15.27 2.93 -6.57
C GLU A 21 14.19 3.94 -6.16
N GLN A 22 14.17 5.08 -6.86
CA GLN A 22 13.22 6.16 -6.62
C GLN A 22 12.44 6.44 -7.90
N VAL A 23 11.10 6.41 -7.80
CA VAL A 23 10.21 6.65 -8.95
C VAL A 23 9.09 7.62 -8.59
N GLU A 24 8.74 8.48 -9.55
CA GLU A 24 7.60 9.40 -9.43
C GLU A 24 6.27 8.63 -9.46
N VAL A 25 5.31 9.07 -8.65
CA VAL A 25 3.97 8.49 -8.62
C VAL A 25 3.21 8.92 -9.87
N MET A 26 2.97 7.96 -10.77
CA MET A 26 2.23 8.19 -12.01
C MET A 26 0.70 8.19 -11.83
N GLY A 27 0.20 7.84 -10.65
CA GLY A 27 -1.23 7.75 -10.35
C GLY A 27 -1.50 6.99 -9.07
N HIS A 28 -2.77 6.88 -8.70
CA HIS A 28 -3.19 6.23 -7.45
C HIS A 28 -4.05 5.00 -7.75
N ILE A 29 -3.81 3.92 -7.02
CA ILE A 29 -4.61 2.71 -7.07
C ILE A 29 -4.83 2.19 -5.65
N THR A 30 -6.04 1.73 -5.36
CA THR A 30 -6.35 1.02 -4.12
C THR A 30 -5.88 -0.42 -4.25
N LEU A 31 -4.82 -0.78 -3.53
CA LEU A 31 -4.35 -2.16 -3.44
C LEU A 31 -4.91 -2.84 -2.20
N LEU A 32 -5.48 -4.03 -2.41
CA LEU A 32 -5.69 -5.00 -1.35
C LEU A 32 -4.48 -5.92 -1.30
N THR A 33 -3.69 -5.84 -0.23
CA THR A 33 -2.53 -6.71 -0.08
C THR A 33 -2.76 -7.69 1.07
N THR A 34 -2.53 -8.97 0.79
CA THR A 34 -2.54 -10.02 1.79
C THR A 34 -1.10 -10.32 2.20
N PHE A 35 -0.79 -10.13 3.49
CA PHE A 35 0.54 -10.36 4.05
C PHE A 35 0.53 -11.57 4.99
N GLY A 36 1.60 -12.36 4.98
CA GLY A 36 1.77 -13.56 5.83
C GLY A 36 1.68 -14.88 5.05
N GLU A 37 2.02 -15.99 5.70
CA GLU A 37 1.97 -17.34 5.12
C GLU A 37 0.88 -18.19 5.78
N ASP A 38 0.26 -19.07 5.00
CA ASP A 38 -0.79 -20.02 5.41
C ASP A 38 -1.89 -19.38 6.28
N SER A 39 -2.11 -19.91 7.48
CA SER A 39 -3.14 -19.46 8.43
C SER A 39 -2.85 -18.10 9.06
N HIS A 40 -1.65 -17.57 8.87
CA HIS A 40 -1.24 -16.25 9.35
C HIS A 40 -1.39 -15.15 8.29
N ALA A 41 -1.87 -15.50 7.09
CA ALA A 41 -2.18 -14.54 6.06
C ALA A 41 -3.30 -13.58 6.50
N LYS A 42 -3.07 -12.27 6.33
CA LYS A 42 -4.04 -11.21 6.62
C LYS A 42 -4.13 -10.26 5.46
N THR A 43 -5.34 -10.07 4.96
CA THR A 43 -5.62 -8.99 4.02
C THR A 43 -5.76 -7.68 4.78
N ILE A 44 -4.90 -6.73 4.43
CA ILE A 44 -5.03 -5.35 4.88
C ILE A 44 -5.71 -4.60 3.73
N LYS A 45 -6.85 -4.00 4.07
CA LYS A 45 -7.72 -3.22 3.19
C LYS A 45 -7.62 -1.76 3.57
#